data_AF-A0A920DVL9-F1
#
_entry.id   AF-A0A920DVL9-F1
#
_cell.length_a   1.000
_cell.length_b   1.000
_cell.length_c   1.000
_cell.angle_alpha   90.00
_cell.angle_beta   90.00
_cell.angle_gamma   90.00
#
_symmetry.space_group_name_H-M   'P 1'
#
loop_
_entity.id
_entity.type
_entity.pdbx_description
1 polymer ?
#
loop_
_entity_poly.entity_id
_entity_poly.type
_entity_poly.pdbx_seq_one_letter_code
_entity_poly.pdbx_strand_id
1 'polypeptide(L)'
;MLVDTGSRLDDLIYEEFKGTGNMELHLDRRLSEQRVWPAIEISKSGTRNEANLLDEYALKQVTLLRRMIALSNSHSDAAADPTALTQKILKAMGKTSTNAIS
;
A
#
# COMPACT_ATOMS: atom_id res chain seq x y z
N MET A 1 12.70 6.22 -2.89
CA MET A 1 13.18 6.20 -4.30
C MET A 1 12.27 7.12 -5.09
N LEU A 2 12.83 7.94 -5.97
CA LEU A 2 11.99 8.70 -6.91
C LEU A 2 11.70 7.80 -8.10
N VAL A 3 10.46 7.84 -8.56
CA VAL A 3 9.98 7.14 -9.75
C VAL A 3 9.10 8.11 -10.53
N ASP A 4 8.94 7.86 -11.83
CA ASP A 4 8.14 8.70 -12.73
C ASP A 4 8.58 10.18 -12.74
N THR A 5 9.89 10.43 -12.68
CA THR A 5 10.49 11.79 -12.77
C THR A 5 10.84 12.19 -14.21
N GLY A 6 10.86 11.22 -15.13
CA GLY A 6 11.37 11.40 -16.51
C GLY A 6 12.89 11.30 -16.62
N SER A 7 13.60 11.05 -15.51
CA SER A 7 15.04 10.80 -15.48
C SER A 7 15.35 9.33 -15.67
N ARG A 8 16.04 8.99 -16.77
CA ARG A 8 16.56 7.63 -17.00
C ARG A 8 17.47 7.13 -15.87
N LEU A 9 18.15 8.06 -15.18
CA LEU A 9 18.98 7.71 -14.04
C LEU A 9 18.13 7.25 -12.86
N ASP A 10 17.00 7.91 -12.60
CA ASP A 10 16.11 7.55 -11.50
C ASP A 10 15.46 6.19 -11.76
N ASP A 11 15.09 5.91 -13.02
CA ASP A 11 14.56 4.60 -13.44
C ASP A 11 15.59 3.48 -13.25
N LEU A 12 16.85 3.72 -13.66
CA LEU A 12 17.94 2.76 -13.51
C LEU A 12 18.23 2.48 -12.03
N ILE A 13 18.34 3.54 -11.23
CA ILE A 13 18.54 3.44 -9.79
C ILE A 13 17.36 2.68 -9.16
N TYR A 14 16.12 2.98 -9.54
CA TYR A 14 14.95 2.27 -9.03
C TYR A 14 15.05 0.76 -9.30
N GLU A 15 15.34 0.34 -10.53
CA GLU A 15 15.43 -1.09 -10.86
C GLU A 15 16.65 -1.80 -10.21
N GLU A 16 17.80 -1.14 -10.09
CA GLU A 16 18.98 -1.69 -9.39
C GLU A 16 18.72 -1.94 -7.90
N PHE A 17 17.97 -1.05 -7.25
CA PHE A 17 17.64 -1.18 -5.83
C PHE A 17 16.39 -2.03 -5.57
N LYS A 18 15.55 -2.25 -6.58
CA LYS A 18 14.36 -3.11 -6.53
C LYS A 18 14.79 -4.57 -6.42
N GLY A 19 14.92 -5.04 -5.19
CA GLY A 19 15.26 -6.42 -4.87
C GLY A 19 16.33 -6.56 -3.79
N THR A 20 17.12 -5.51 -3.55
CA THR A 20 18.10 -5.46 -2.45
C THR A 20 17.45 -5.08 -1.12
N GLY A 21 16.37 -4.29 -1.17
CA GLY A 21 15.53 -3.96 -0.01
C GLY A 21 14.67 -5.13 0.48
N ASN A 22 14.41 -5.16 1.79
CA ASN A 22 13.46 -6.07 2.41
C ASN A 22 12.09 -5.43 2.70
N MET A 23 11.97 -4.11 2.54
CA MET A 23 10.75 -3.33 2.74
C MET A 23 10.59 -2.32 1.60
N GLU A 24 9.37 -2.22 1.08
CA GLU A 24 8.99 -1.22 0.08
C GLU A 24 7.71 -0.51 0.52
N LEU A 25 7.72 0.82 0.44
CA LEU A 25 6.56 1.67 0.66
C LEU A 25 6.34 2.50 -0.60
N HIS A 26 5.24 2.21 -1.30
CA HIS A 26 4.87 2.87 -2.55
C HIS A 26 3.87 3.99 -2.27
N LEU A 27 4.09 5.14 -2.91
CA LEU A 27 3.19 6.29 -2.83
C LEU A 27 2.50 6.50 -4.17
N ASP A 28 1.19 6.73 -4.14
CA ASP A 28 0.37 6.95 -5.35
C ASP A 28 0.18 8.45 -5.58
N ARG A 29 0.65 8.93 -6.74
CA ARG A 29 0.48 10.33 -7.17
C ARG A 29 -1.00 10.74 -7.22
N ARG A 30 -1.90 9.84 -7.63
CA ARG A 30 -3.35 10.12 -7.75
C ARG A 30 -3.99 10.43 -6.39
N LEU A 31 -3.59 9.69 -5.34
CA LEU A 31 -4.03 9.98 -3.96
C LEU A 31 -3.57 11.37 -3.52
N SER A 32 -2.30 11.70 -3.79
CA SER A 32 -1.72 13.02 -3.49
C SER A 32 -2.44 14.16 -4.23
N GLU A 33 -2.71 13.99 -5.54
CA GLU A 33 -3.45 14.96 -6.36
C GLU A 33 -4.87 15.19 -5.84
N GLN A 34 -5.52 14.15 -5.33
CA GLN A 34 -6.83 14.23 -4.66
C GLN A 34 -6.75 14.71 -3.20
N ARG A 35 -5.56 15.05 -2.70
CA ARG A 35 -5.30 15.47 -1.31
C ARG A 35 -5.66 14.42 -0.26
N VAL A 36 -5.57 13.16 -0.61
CA VAL A 36 -5.76 12.03 0.31
C VAL A 36 -4.43 11.66 0.95
N TRP A 37 -4.37 11.72 2.27
CA TRP A 37 -3.17 11.41 3.05
C TRP A 37 -3.44 10.38 4.15
N PRO A 38 -2.49 9.45 4.41
CA PRO A 38 -1.26 9.20 3.66
C PRO A 38 -1.52 8.58 2.27
N ALA A 39 -0.76 9.01 1.26
CA ALA A 39 -0.95 8.63 -0.15
C ALA A 39 -0.31 7.27 -0.50
N ILE A 40 -0.57 6.23 0.31
CA ILE A 40 0.10 4.92 0.21
C ILE A 40 -0.64 4.00 -0.77
N GLU A 41 0.09 3.38 -1.70
CA GLU A 41 -0.39 2.27 -2.52
C GLU A 41 -0.20 0.95 -1.74
N ILE A 42 -1.26 0.52 -1.03
CA ILE A 42 -1.21 -0.62 -0.11
C ILE A 42 -0.94 -1.94 -0.84
N SER A 43 -1.44 -2.10 -2.07
CA SER A 43 -1.28 -3.31 -2.88
C SER A 43 0.17 -3.61 -3.28
N LYS A 44 1.00 -2.57 -3.45
CA LYS A 44 2.42 -2.70 -3.82
C LYS A 44 3.39 -2.58 -2.64
N SER A 45 2.91 -2.08 -1.50
CA SER A 45 3.73 -1.89 -0.31
C SER A 45 3.80 -3.16 0.54
N GLY A 46 4.96 -3.46 1.12
CA GLY A 46 5.12 -4.66 1.94
C GLY A 46 6.51 -4.82 2.54
N THR A 47 6.67 -5.86 3.36
CA THR A 47 7.94 -6.24 3.98
C THR A 47 8.13 -7.75 3.85
N ARG A 48 9.30 -8.19 3.37
CA ARG A 48 9.67 -9.60 3.33
C ARG A 48 9.82 -10.13 4.76
N ASN A 49 9.40 -11.37 4.99
CA ASN A 49 9.45 -12.01 6.31
C ASN A 49 8.73 -11.22 7.43
N GLU A 50 7.62 -10.55 7.11
CA GLU A 50 6.84 -9.77 8.09
C GLU A 50 6.29 -10.60 9.27
N ALA A 51 6.24 -11.94 9.14
CA ALA A 51 5.92 -12.85 10.23
C ALA A 51 6.91 -12.79 11.41
N ASN A 52 8.12 -12.27 11.20
CA ASN A 52 9.08 -12.01 12.28
C ASN A 52 8.84 -10.66 13.00
N LEU A 53 8.01 -9.79 12.42
CA LEU A 53 7.75 -8.43 12.92
C LEU A 53 6.37 -8.29 13.56
N LEU A 54 5.41 -9.12 13.13
CA LEU A 54 4.03 -9.09 13.59
C LEU A 54 3.76 -10.33 14.45
N ASP A 55 2.98 -10.15 15.52
CA ASP A 55 2.41 -11.28 16.23
C ASP A 55 1.43 -12.06 15.33
N GLU A 56 1.11 -13.30 15.73
CA GLU A 56 0.26 -14.20 14.93
C GLU A 56 -1.13 -13.61 14.66
N TYR A 57 -1.69 -12.86 15.62
CA TYR A 57 -2.99 -12.25 15.47
C TYR A 57 -2.94 -11.12 14.43
N ALA A 58 -2.02 -10.17 14.58
CA ALA A 58 -1.81 -9.06 13.67
C ALA A 58 -1.50 -9.55 12.25
N LEU A 59 -0.64 -10.56 12.11
CA LEU A 59 -0.32 -11.16 10.82
C LEU A 59 -1.55 -11.72 10.11
N LYS A 60 -2.42 -12.44 10.83
CA LYS A 60 -3.69 -12.96 10.27
C LYS A 60 -4.60 -11.83 9.80
N GLN A 61 -4.75 -10.77 10.59
CA GLN A 61 -5.58 -9.61 10.24
C GLN A 61 -5.04 -8.87 9.01
N VAL A 62 -3.73 -8.57 8.98
CA VAL A 62 -3.09 -7.92 7.84
C VAL A 62 -3.20 -8.77 6.57
N THR A 63 -3.02 -10.09 6.68
CA THR A 63 -3.17 -11.02 5.54
C THR A 63 -4.60 -11.03 5.01
N LEU A 64 -5.60 -11.02 5.89
CA LEU A 64 -7.00 -10.92 5.49
C LEU A 64 -7.29 -9.60 4.79
N LEU A 65 -6.83 -8.47 5.35
CA LEU A 65 -6.97 -7.15 4.74
C LEU A 65 -6.39 -7.12 3.33
N ARG A 66 -5.16 -7.63 3.13
CA ARG A 66 -4.53 -7.69 1.81
C ARG A 66 -5.30 -8.55 0.82
N ARG A 67 -5.88 -9.69 1.25
CA ARG A 67 -6.74 -10.52 0.40
C ARG A 67 -8.00 -9.79 -0.03
N MET A 68 -8.66 -9.06 0.89
CA MET A 68 -9.83 -8.24 0.54
C MET A 68 -9.48 -7.15 -0.48
N ILE A 69 -8.29 -6.56 -0.34
CA ILE A 69 -7.79 -5.56 -1.29
C ILE A 69 -7.59 -6.17 -2.68
N ALA A 70 -6.92 -7.33 -2.76
CA ALA A 70 -6.68 -8.03 -4.01
C ALA A 70 -7.98 -8.43 -4.73
N LEU A 71 -8.98 -8.91 -3.98
CA LEU A 71 -10.29 -9.29 -4.53
C LEU A 71 -11.10 -8.08 -5.02
N SER A 72 -10.95 -6.93 -4.38
CA SER A 72 -11.65 -5.71 -4.81
C SER A 72 -11.12 -5.19 -6.14
N ASN A 73 -9.82 -5.32 -6.38
CA ASN A 73 -9.17 -4.91 -7.63
C ASN A 73 -9.51 -5.85 -8.81
N SER A 74 -9.91 -7.09 -8.56
CA SER A 74 -10.30 -8.03 -9.62
C SER A 74 -11.76 -7.89 -10.07
N HIS A 75 -12.60 -7.22 -9.28
CA HIS A 75 -14.03 -7.01 -9.57
C HIS A 75 -14.37 -5.57 -9.97
N SER A 76 -13.39 -4.67 -9.98
CA SER A 76 -13.59 -3.31 -10.47
C SER A 76 -13.56 -3.30 -12.01
N ASP A 77 -14.66 -2.87 -12.63
CA ASP A 77 -14.64 -2.37 -14.00
C ASP A 77 -13.49 -1.36 -14.13
N ALA A 78 -12.78 -1.34 -15.26
CA ALA A 78 -11.62 -0.46 -15.49
C ALA A 78 -11.91 1.06 -15.31
N ALA A 79 -13.18 1.44 -15.15
CA ALA A 79 -13.65 2.80 -14.83
C ALA A 79 -13.75 3.11 -13.32
N ALA A 80 -13.59 2.13 -12.42
CA ALA A 80 -13.65 2.38 -10.99
C ALA A 80 -12.38 3.12 -10.52
N ASP A 81 -12.57 4.12 -9.67
CA ASP A 81 -11.47 4.89 -9.07
C ASP A 81 -10.50 3.95 -8.32
N PRO A 82 -9.26 3.78 -8.80
CA PRO A 82 -8.27 2.87 -8.20
C PRO A 82 -7.84 3.32 -6.79
N THR A 83 -8.13 4.57 -6.40
CA THR A 83 -7.80 5.11 -5.08
C THR A 83 -8.92 4.90 -4.05
N ALA A 84 -10.14 4.55 -4.49
CA ALA A 84 -11.32 4.47 -3.65
C ALA A 84 -11.18 3.48 -2.49
N LEU A 85 -10.45 2.40 -2.70
CA LEU A 85 -10.22 1.39 -1.67
C LEU A 85 -9.30 1.89 -0.55
N THR A 86 -8.20 2.55 -0.90
CA THR A 86 -7.32 3.20 0.09
C THR A 86 -8.11 4.22 0.90
N GLN A 87 -8.94 5.05 0.24
CA GLN A 87 -9.82 5.99 0.93
C GLN A 87 -10.81 5.32 1.89
N LYS A 88 -11.42 4.19 1.50
CA LYS A 88 -12.30 3.41 2.37
C LYS A 88 -11.56 2.88 3.60
N ILE A 89 -10.34 2.38 3.43
CA ILE A 89 -9.50 1.89 4.54
C ILE A 89 -9.16 3.05 5.48
N LEU A 90 -8.70 4.19 4.95
CA LEU A 90 -8.39 5.38 5.76
C LEU A 90 -9.62 5.87 6.54
N LYS A 91 -10.79 5.88 5.91
CA LYS A 91 -12.05 6.23 6.59
C LYS A 91 -12.41 5.23 7.68
N ALA A 92 -12.15 3.94 7.49
CA ALA A 92 -12.39 2.92 8.50
C ALA A 92 -11.42 3.07 9.69
N MET A 93 -10.13 3.28 9.41
CA MET A 93 -9.11 3.53 10.44
C MET A 93 -9.39 4.80 11.24
N GLY A 94 -9.89 5.86 10.60
CA GLY A 94 -10.26 7.11 11.27
C GLY A 94 -11.43 6.98 12.27
N LYS A 95 -12.11 5.83 12.33
CA LYS A 95 -13.16 5.55 13.32
C LYS A 95 -12.63 4.98 14.63
N THR A 96 -11.37 4.56 14.67
CA THR A 96 -10.73 4.03 15.88
C THR A 96 -9.55 4.90 16.28
N SER A 97 -9.24 4.94 17.58
CA SER A 97 -8.06 5.64 18.09
C SER A 97 -6.78 4.80 18.01
N THR A 98 -6.90 3.49 17.82
CA THR A 98 -5.80 2.53 17.75
C THR A 98 -6.10 1.41 16.75
N ASN A 99 -5.04 0.73 16.31
CA ASN A 99 -5.11 -0.50 15.51
C ASN A 99 -5.13 -1.77 16.40
N ALA A 100 -4.90 -1.62 17.71
CA ALA A 100 -5.00 -2.71 18.66
C ALA A 100 -6.47 -3.05 18.97
N ILE A 101 -6.74 -4.31 19.30
CA ILE A 101 -8.00 -4.64 19.99
C ILE A 101 -7.87 -4.14 21.43
N SER A 102 -8.89 -3.45 21.95
CA SER A 102 -9.00 -3.08 23.36
C SER A 102 -9.13 -4.30 24.27
#